data_AF-A0A962GX76-F1
#
_entry.id   AF-A0A962GX76-F1
#
_cell.length_a   1.000
_cell.length_b   1.000
_cell.length_c   1.000
_cell.angle_alpha   90.00
_cell.angle_beta   90.00
_cell.angle_gamma   90.00
#
_symmetry.space_group_name_H-M   'P 1'
#
loop_
_entity.id
_entity.type
_entity.pdbx_description
1 polymer ?
#
loop_
_entity_poly.entity_id
_entity_poly.type
_entity_poly.pdbx_seq_one_letter_code
_entity_poly.pdbx_strand_id
1 'polypeptide(L)'
;MPRCTRALISVSDKAGVVPLATRLHRLGIEILSTGGTAVALREAGIPVTDVADITGFPEIMDGRVKTLHPLIHGGLLNRGETDATVMAEHGIKGIDLLVVNLYPFEATTSRPGCTREDAIENIDIGGPAMIRGAAKNQDFVAVLVDPADYERVLGELETGGSVSTTTRRYLARKAFAHTATYDAAVWSWLRAADEDRELPTRYPIGLRLRETLRYGENPHQRAGLYTLAGGTGDTVVGAELHQGKALSFNNLADADAALECVRPLPVPACVIVKHANPCGVGLGTSAAAAYEKAYVTDPTSAFGGIIAFNTEVDGALATTIIERQFVEVLLATAFTPEALAALARKPNIRV
;
A
#
# COMPACT_ATOMS: atom_id res chain seq x y z
N MET A 1 23.39 3.80 23.77
CA MET A 1 22.00 3.29 23.95
C MET A 1 22.10 1.92 24.59
N PRO A 2 21.14 1.50 25.42
CA PRO A 2 21.13 0.14 25.93
C PRO A 2 21.09 -0.86 24.77
N ARG A 3 21.74 -2.01 24.96
CA ARG A 3 21.72 -3.12 24.00
C ARG A 3 20.29 -3.65 23.90
N CYS A 4 19.84 -3.99 22.70
CA CYS A 4 18.58 -4.69 22.48
C CYS A 4 18.69 -6.09 23.10
N THR A 5 17.77 -6.41 24.00
CA THR A 5 17.74 -7.66 24.76
C THR A 5 16.47 -8.47 24.53
N ARG A 6 15.35 -7.81 24.19
CA ARG A 6 14.06 -8.48 24.07
C ARG A 6 13.25 -7.98 22.89
N ALA A 7 12.75 -8.92 22.08
CA ALA A 7 11.92 -8.64 20.91
C ALA A 7 10.55 -9.32 21.04
N LEU A 8 9.46 -8.58 20.77
CA LEU A 8 8.12 -9.12 20.64
C LEU A 8 7.75 -9.21 19.16
N ILE A 9 7.47 -10.42 18.67
CA ILE A 9 7.14 -10.70 17.27
C ILE A 9 5.71 -11.24 17.19
N SER A 10 4.83 -10.52 16.51
CA SER A 10 3.43 -10.94 16.27
C SER A 10 3.01 -10.49 14.88
N VAL A 11 3.11 -11.39 13.89
CA VAL A 11 2.90 -11.07 12.48
C VAL A 11 1.85 -11.94 11.80
N SER A 12 0.96 -11.29 11.06
CA SER A 12 -0.02 -11.91 10.18
C SER A 12 0.62 -12.40 8.87
N ASP A 13 1.45 -11.57 8.23
CA ASP A 13 2.32 -11.99 7.13
C ASP A 13 3.67 -12.48 7.68
N LYS A 14 4.02 -13.73 7.36
CA LYS A 14 5.22 -14.43 7.86
C LYS A 14 6.43 -14.21 6.94
N ALA A 15 6.30 -13.43 5.86
CA ALA A 15 7.40 -13.14 4.95
C ALA A 15 8.65 -12.64 5.70
N GLY A 16 9.76 -13.36 5.56
CA GLY A 16 11.05 -13.01 6.16
C GLY A 16 11.14 -13.14 7.69
N VAL A 17 10.09 -13.58 8.40
CA VAL A 17 10.09 -13.59 9.88
C VAL A 17 11.06 -14.60 10.47
N VAL A 18 11.20 -15.79 9.86
CA VAL A 18 12.11 -16.85 10.33
C VAL A 18 13.59 -16.42 10.17
N PRO A 19 14.04 -15.90 9.01
CA PRO A 19 15.39 -15.32 8.88
C PRO A 19 15.67 -14.21 9.90
N LEU A 20 14.72 -13.29 10.10
CA LEU A 20 14.81 -12.22 11.10
C LEU A 20 15.01 -12.78 12.50
N ALA A 21 14.09 -13.64 12.96
CA ALA A 21 14.11 -14.23 14.29
C ALA A 21 15.36 -15.07 14.54
N THR A 22 15.86 -15.79 13.52
CA THR A 22 17.12 -16.54 13.60
C THR A 22 18.30 -15.63 13.92
N ARG A 23 18.41 -14.48 13.24
CA ARG A 23 19.49 -13.51 13.47
C ARG A 23 19.35 -12.82 14.83
N LEU A 24 18.14 -12.44 15.23
CA LEU A 24 17.88 -11.92 16.58
C LEU A 24 18.30 -12.92 17.67
N HIS A 25 17.93 -14.19 17.52
CA HIS A 25 18.32 -15.23 18.47
C HIS A 25 19.84 -15.42 18.55
N ARG A 26 20.56 -15.41 17.42
CA ARG A 26 22.03 -15.46 17.39
C ARG A 26 22.71 -14.30 18.12
N LEU A 27 22.06 -13.14 18.18
CA LEU A 27 22.54 -11.97 18.94
C LEU A 27 22.26 -12.06 20.44
N GLY A 28 21.59 -13.12 20.89
CA GLY A 28 21.18 -13.34 22.27
C GLY A 28 19.92 -12.57 22.67
N ILE A 29 19.12 -12.13 21.70
CA ILE A 29 17.86 -11.41 21.96
C ILE A 29 16.78 -12.43 22.31
N GLU A 30 16.11 -12.26 23.45
CA GLU A 30 14.95 -13.06 23.86
C GLU A 30 13.77 -12.76 22.94
N ILE A 31 13.13 -13.80 22.40
CA ILE A 31 12.00 -13.68 21.48
C ILE A 31 10.71 -14.03 22.19
N LEU A 32 9.79 -13.06 22.18
CA LEU A 32 8.42 -13.20 22.65
C LEU A 32 7.51 -13.34 21.44
N SER A 33 6.54 -14.25 21.50
CA SER A 33 5.55 -14.36 20.42
C SER A 33 4.23 -14.95 20.92
N THR A 34 3.25 -15.04 20.03
CA THR A 34 1.92 -15.59 20.31
C THR A 34 1.31 -16.19 19.04
N GLY A 35 0.35 -17.10 19.22
CA GLY A 35 -0.44 -17.70 18.14
C GLY A 35 0.42 -18.31 17.02
N GLY A 36 -0.04 -18.16 15.77
CA GLY A 36 0.62 -18.75 14.60
C GLY A 36 2.05 -18.26 14.34
N THR A 37 2.44 -17.08 14.85
CA THR A 37 3.84 -16.62 14.76
C THR A 37 4.73 -17.47 15.67
N ALA A 38 4.31 -17.73 16.91
CA ALA A 38 5.08 -18.56 17.85
C ALA A 38 5.26 -19.99 17.31
N VAL A 39 4.21 -20.56 16.72
CA VAL A 39 4.25 -21.88 16.08
C VAL A 39 5.29 -21.92 14.96
N ALA A 40 5.22 -20.99 14.00
CA ALA A 40 6.15 -20.95 12.86
C ALA A 40 7.62 -20.79 13.28
N LEU A 41 7.87 -20.00 14.34
CA LEU A 41 9.23 -19.83 14.86
C LEU A 41 9.75 -21.09 15.56
N ARG A 42 8.90 -21.80 16.32
CA ARG A 42 9.26 -23.07 16.97
C ARG A 42 9.53 -24.18 15.97
N GLU A 43 8.74 -24.27 14.91
CA GLU A 43 8.97 -25.22 13.81
C GLU A 43 10.32 -24.98 13.12
N ALA A 44 10.79 -23.74 13.09
CA ALA A 44 12.12 -23.38 12.62
C ALA A 44 13.24 -23.59 13.66
N GLY A 45 12.93 -24.16 14.84
CA GLY A 45 13.89 -24.43 15.91
C GLY A 45 14.31 -23.22 16.73
N ILE A 46 13.55 -22.11 16.66
CA ILE A 46 13.85 -20.88 17.38
C ILE A 46 13.15 -20.91 18.75
N PRO A 47 13.87 -20.73 19.87
CA PRO A 47 13.25 -20.63 21.19
C PRO A 47 12.34 -19.40 21.28
N VAL A 48 11.11 -19.60 21.77
CA VAL A 48 10.09 -18.57 21.91
C VAL A 48 9.45 -18.67 23.28
N THR A 49 9.42 -17.55 24.00
CA THR A 49 8.59 -17.37 25.19
C THR A 49 7.19 -16.94 24.76
N ASP A 50 6.16 -17.67 25.17
CA ASP A 50 4.78 -17.28 24.85
C ASP A 50 4.37 -16.03 25.63
N VAL A 51 3.60 -15.16 24.99
CA VAL A 51 2.97 -14.01 25.67
C VAL A 51 2.11 -14.49 26.84
N ALA A 52 1.38 -15.60 26.70
CA ALA A 52 0.53 -16.15 27.76
C ALA A 52 1.32 -16.55 29.02
N ASP A 53 2.55 -17.06 28.85
CA ASP A 53 3.43 -17.42 29.97
C ASP A 53 3.89 -16.18 30.75
N ILE A 54 4.04 -15.05 30.05
CA ILE A 54 4.42 -13.77 30.66
C ILE A 54 3.23 -13.14 31.36
N THR A 55 2.06 -13.14 30.72
CA THR A 55 0.87 -12.49 31.25
C THR A 55 0.22 -13.31 32.37
N GLY A 56 0.44 -14.62 32.40
CA GLY A 56 -0.31 -15.55 33.23
C GLY A 56 -1.80 -15.63 32.84
N PHE A 57 -2.16 -15.09 31.68
CA PHE A 57 -3.54 -14.99 31.22
C PHE A 57 -3.70 -15.78 29.91
N PRO A 58 -4.66 -16.73 29.84
CA PRO A 58 -4.83 -17.57 28.66
C PRO A 58 -5.39 -16.77 27.48
N GLU A 59 -5.25 -17.32 26.28
CA GLU A 59 -5.93 -16.81 25.10
C GLU A 59 -7.45 -17.09 25.23
N ILE A 60 -8.26 -16.03 25.22
CA ILE A 60 -9.73 -16.10 25.32
C ILE A 60 -10.37 -15.29 24.19
N MET A 61 -11.67 -15.49 23.97
CA MET A 61 -12.45 -14.77 22.94
C MET A 61 -11.77 -14.86 21.56
N ASP A 62 -11.35 -16.07 21.19
CA ASP A 62 -10.66 -16.38 19.92
C ASP A 62 -9.46 -15.45 19.63
N GLY A 63 -8.73 -15.06 20.68
CA GLY A 63 -7.51 -14.28 20.57
C GLY A 63 -7.69 -12.77 20.53
N ARG A 64 -8.93 -12.26 20.68
CA ARG A 64 -9.25 -10.82 20.64
C ARG A 64 -8.50 -9.97 21.68
N VAL A 65 -8.12 -10.56 22.82
CA VAL A 65 -7.53 -9.82 23.97
C VAL A 65 -6.15 -10.35 24.41
N LYS A 66 -5.45 -11.09 23.56
CA LYS A 66 -4.22 -11.82 23.95
C LYS A 66 -3.02 -10.94 24.32
N THR A 67 -2.87 -9.76 23.72
CA THR A 67 -1.74 -8.85 23.98
C THR A 67 -2.12 -7.57 24.74
N LEU A 68 -3.41 -7.36 25.02
CA LEU A 68 -3.94 -6.19 25.71
C LEU A 68 -3.71 -6.29 27.23
N HIS A 69 -2.46 -6.44 27.64
CA HIS A 69 -2.07 -6.70 29.02
C HIS A 69 -1.00 -5.70 29.52
N PRO A 70 -1.05 -5.24 30.78
CA PRO A 70 -0.06 -4.30 31.34
C PRO A 70 1.39 -4.81 31.28
N LEU A 71 1.62 -6.12 31.41
CA LEU A 71 2.97 -6.68 31.29
C LEU A 71 3.57 -6.53 29.88
N ILE A 72 2.73 -6.46 28.84
CA ILE A 72 3.16 -6.23 27.46
C ILE A 72 3.25 -4.74 27.19
N HIS A 73 2.17 -3.99 27.44
CA HIS A 73 2.13 -2.56 27.15
C HIS A 73 3.07 -1.75 28.06
N GLY A 74 3.25 -2.14 29.32
CA GLY A 74 4.25 -1.55 30.21
C GLY A 74 5.67 -1.79 29.71
N GLY A 75 5.95 -2.98 29.18
CA GLY A 75 7.22 -3.29 28.51
C GLY A 75 7.48 -2.39 27.29
N LEU A 76 6.45 -2.08 26.51
CA LEU A 76 6.54 -1.21 25.32
C LEU A 76 6.53 0.30 25.65
N LEU A 77 5.89 0.73 26.74
CA LEU A 77 5.65 2.14 27.07
C LEU A 77 6.55 2.72 28.17
N ASN A 78 7.43 1.90 28.76
CA ASN A 78 8.31 2.33 29.84
C ASN A 78 9.20 3.53 29.47
N ARG A 79 9.50 4.39 30.45
CA ARG A 79 10.37 5.56 30.29
C ARG A 79 11.77 5.33 30.86
N GLY A 80 12.29 4.11 30.74
CA GLY A 80 13.58 3.72 31.32
C GLY A 80 13.61 3.88 32.85
N GLU A 81 14.65 4.53 33.37
CA GLU A 81 14.88 4.73 34.81
C GLU A 81 13.71 5.37 35.57
N THR A 82 12.91 6.20 34.89
CA THR A 82 11.74 6.84 35.53
C THR A 82 10.71 5.80 35.99
N ASP A 83 10.56 4.69 35.26
CA ASP A 83 9.58 3.65 35.56
C ASP A 83 10.23 2.36 36.11
N ALA A 84 11.55 2.34 36.31
CA ALA A 84 12.28 1.14 36.73
C ALA A 84 11.75 0.52 38.03
N THR A 85 11.45 1.34 39.05
CA THR A 85 10.92 0.87 40.33
C THR A 85 9.55 0.21 40.18
N VAL A 86 8.60 0.89 39.51
CA VAL A 86 7.23 0.36 39.32
C VAL A 86 7.23 -0.86 38.39
N MET A 87 8.14 -0.91 37.40
CA MET A 87 8.31 -2.09 36.58
C MET A 87 8.80 -3.29 37.39
N ALA A 88 9.79 -3.10 38.27
CA ALA A 88 10.30 -4.15 39.13
C ALA A 88 9.24 -4.67 40.11
N GLU A 89 8.47 -3.76 40.75
CA GLU A 89 7.38 -4.09 41.66
C GLU A 89 6.29 -4.96 41.01
N HIS A 90 6.00 -4.72 39.73
CA HIS A 90 4.97 -5.45 38.99
C HIS A 90 5.50 -6.55 38.06
N GLY A 91 6.81 -6.85 38.09
CA GLY A 91 7.41 -7.87 37.22
C GLY A 91 7.36 -7.53 35.72
N ILE A 92 7.26 -6.24 35.36
CA ILE A 92 7.26 -5.78 33.98
C ILE A 92 8.70 -5.78 33.48
N LYS A 93 8.95 -6.46 32.36
CA LYS A 93 10.24 -6.45 31.65
C LYS A 93 10.14 -5.61 30.38
N GLY A 94 11.17 -4.81 30.11
CA GLY A 94 11.25 -3.98 28.90
C GLY A 94 11.22 -4.79 27.61
N ILE A 95 10.69 -4.19 26.55
CA ILE A 95 10.71 -4.73 25.19
C ILE A 95 11.38 -3.69 24.30
N ASP A 96 12.49 -4.06 23.68
CA ASP A 96 13.34 -3.12 22.91
C ASP A 96 12.98 -3.08 21.43
N LEU A 97 12.43 -4.19 20.91
CA LEU A 97 12.03 -4.34 19.52
C LEU A 97 10.63 -4.94 19.43
N LEU A 98 9.74 -4.25 18.72
CA LEU A 98 8.43 -4.77 18.34
C LEU A 98 8.43 -5.08 16.84
N VAL A 99 8.05 -6.29 16.45
CA VAL A 99 7.87 -6.71 15.06
C VAL A 99 6.42 -7.13 14.86
N VAL A 100 5.62 -6.28 14.24
CA VAL A 100 4.17 -6.49 14.10
C VAL A 100 3.70 -5.99 12.75
N ASN A 101 3.04 -6.84 11.98
CA ASN A 101 2.21 -6.41 10.85
C ASN A 101 0.76 -6.82 11.13
N LEU A 102 -0.18 -5.97 10.69
CA LEU A 102 -1.60 -6.12 10.97
C LEU A 102 -2.22 -7.23 10.11
N TYR A 103 -3.37 -7.74 10.53
CA TYR A 103 -4.19 -8.57 9.65
C TYR A 103 -4.44 -7.83 8.33
N PRO A 104 -4.40 -8.54 7.18
CA PRO A 104 -4.54 -7.91 5.87
C PRO A 104 -6.02 -7.58 5.60
N PHE A 105 -6.60 -6.66 6.39
CA PHE A 105 -8.03 -6.31 6.37
C PHE A 105 -8.52 -6.00 4.95
N GLU A 106 -7.77 -5.22 4.19
CA GLU A 106 -8.07 -4.92 2.78
C GLU A 106 -8.09 -6.19 1.92
N ALA A 107 -7.11 -7.08 2.07
CA ALA A 107 -7.08 -8.32 1.31
C ALA A 107 -8.24 -9.26 1.69
N THR A 108 -8.57 -9.35 2.99
CA THR A 108 -9.70 -10.14 3.50
C THR A 108 -11.02 -9.61 2.94
N THR A 109 -11.24 -8.30 2.99
CA THR A 109 -12.50 -7.64 2.60
C THR A 109 -12.70 -7.57 1.08
N SER A 110 -11.62 -7.59 0.30
CA SER A 110 -11.70 -7.70 -1.16
C SER A 110 -11.99 -9.11 -1.69
N ARG A 111 -12.04 -10.15 -0.83
CA ARG A 111 -12.37 -11.52 -1.28
C ARG A 111 -13.85 -11.62 -1.67
N PRO A 112 -14.17 -12.29 -2.81
CA PRO A 112 -15.55 -12.59 -3.15
C PRO A 112 -16.27 -13.33 -2.02
N GLY A 113 -17.46 -12.86 -1.64
CA GLY A 113 -18.28 -13.48 -0.60
C GLY A 113 -17.86 -13.17 0.84
N CYS A 114 -16.93 -12.23 1.08
CA CYS A 114 -16.62 -11.74 2.42
C CYS A 114 -17.87 -11.12 3.06
N THR A 115 -18.27 -11.65 4.23
CA THR A 115 -19.44 -11.16 4.96
C THR A 115 -19.10 -9.98 5.87
N ARG A 116 -20.13 -9.34 6.45
CA ARG A 116 -19.91 -8.27 7.42
C ARG A 116 -19.21 -8.82 8.66
N GLU A 117 -19.63 -9.98 9.12
CA GLU A 117 -19.07 -10.69 10.25
C GLU A 117 -17.59 -11.01 10.02
N ASP A 118 -17.23 -11.54 8.84
CA ASP A 118 -15.84 -11.81 8.48
C ASP A 118 -14.96 -10.57 8.57
N ALA A 119 -15.44 -9.44 8.04
CA ALA A 119 -14.72 -8.19 8.06
C ALA A 119 -14.54 -7.67 9.50
N ILE A 120 -15.61 -7.69 10.31
CA ILE A 120 -15.56 -7.26 11.72
C ILE A 120 -14.58 -8.12 12.53
N GLU A 121 -14.53 -9.43 12.33
CA GLU A 121 -13.55 -10.30 13.00
C GLU A 121 -12.10 -10.03 12.56
N ASN A 122 -11.89 -9.44 11.38
CA ASN A 122 -10.57 -9.07 10.87
C ASN A 122 -10.12 -7.66 11.27
N ILE A 123 -10.90 -6.93 12.09
CA ILE A 123 -10.47 -5.67 12.68
C ILE A 123 -9.54 -5.97 13.87
N ASP A 124 -8.26 -5.67 13.70
CA ASP A 124 -7.22 -5.87 14.69
C ASP A 124 -7.27 -4.78 15.76
N ILE A 125 -7.28 -5.20 17.03
CA ILE A 125 -7.23 -4.30 18.19
C ILE A 125 -5.84 -4.31 18.83
N GLY A 126 -5.30 -5.52 19.07
CA GLY A 126 -4.03 -5.72 19.76
C GLY A 126 -2.85 -5.21 18.94
N GLY A 127 -2.83 -5.47 17.63
CA GLY A 127 -1.79 -5.02 16.71
C GLY A 127 -1.62 -3.50 16.72
N PRO A 128 -2.66 -2.70 16.39
CA PRO A 128 -2.56 -1.24 16.40
C PRO A 128 -2.22 -0.68 17.78
N ALA A 129 -2.73 -1.27 18.87
CA ALA A 129 -2.40 -0.86 20.23
C ALA A 129 -0.91 -1.03 20.54
N MET A 130 -0.31 -2.18 20.20
CA MET A 130 1.12 -2.43 20.38
C MET A 130 1.97 -1.52 19.49
N ILE A 131 1.62 -1.39 18.20
CA ILE A 131 2.34 -0.53 17.24
C ILE A 131 2.38 0.92 17.75
N ARG A 132 1.23 1.46 18.16
CA ARG A 132 1.14 2.84 18.68
C ARG A 132 1.91 2.99 20.01
N GLY A 133 1.87 1.98 20.88
CA GLY A 133 2.63 1.97 22.12
C GLY A 133 4.14 2.05 21.89
N ALA A 134 4.67 1.18 21.04
CA ALA A 134 6.08 1.17 20.67
C ALA A 134 6.50 2.45 19.92
N ALA A 135 5.70 2.90 18.95
CA ALA A 135 5.98 4.11 18.18
C ALA A 135 5.97 5.37 19.04
N LYS A 136 5.06 5.47 20.02
CA LYS A 136 5.07 6.55 21.04
C LYS A 136 6.39 6.54 21.81
N ASN A 137 6.88 5.36 22.15
CA ASN A 137 8.08 5.16 22.95
C ASN A 137 9.37 5.00 22.13
N GLN A 138 9.45 5.66 20.96
CA GLN A 138 10.56 5.60 20.02
C GLN A 138 11.95 5.98 20.58
N ASP A 139 12.01 6.59 21.77
CA ASP A 139 13.28 6.86 22.43
C ASP A 139 13.93 5.57 22.94
N PHE A 140 13.14 4.55 23.26
CA PHE A 140 13.58 3.26 23.80
C PHE A 140 13.25 2.07 22.90
N VAL A 141 12.13 2.10 22.18
CA VAL A 141 11.60 0.93 21.43
C VAL A 141 11.67 1.15 19.92
N ALA A 142 12.22 0.19 19.20
CA ALA A 142 12.14 0.12 17.74
C ALA A 142 10.87 -0.66 17.32
N VAL A 143 10.15 -0.18 16.30
CA VAL A 143 8.93 -0.83 15.80
C VAL A 143 9.04 -1.14 14.32
N LEU A 144 8.92 -2.40 13.95
CA LEU A 144 8.96 -2.90 12.58
C LEU A 144 7.56 -3.31 12.14
N VAL A 145 6.99 -2.57 11.19
CA VAL A 145 5.66 -2.86 10.60
C VAL A 145 5.71 -3.40 9.17
N ASP A 146 6.91 -3.47 8.59
CA ASP A 146 7.14 -3.82 7.20
C ASP A 146 8.43 -4.66 7.08
N PRO A 147 8.39 -5.87 6.47
CA PRO A 147 9.56 -6.68 6.21
C PRO A 147 10.70 -5.97 5.48
N ALA A 148 10.41 -4.94 4.67
CA ALA A 148 11.43 -4.18 3.96
C ALA A 148 12.44 -3.46 4.88
N ASP A 149 12.10 -3.26 6.16
CA ASP A 149 13.00 -2.63 7.13
C ASP A 149 13.82 -3.63 7.97
N TYR A 150 13.61 -4.94 7.81
CA TYR A 150 14.27 -5.97 8.63
C TYR A 150 15.80 -5.89 8.51
N GLU A 151 16.32 -5.82 7.29
CA GLU A 151 17.77 -5.78 7.05
C GLU A 151 18.42 -4.51 7.61
N ARG A 152 17.75 -3.36 7.52
CA ARG A 152 18.25 -2.10 8.11
C ARG A 152 18.44 -2.26 9.61
N VAL A 153 17.43 -2.79 10.32
CA VAL A 153 17.47 -2.96 11.78
C VAL A 153 18.48 -4.03 12.17
N LEU A 154 18.52 -5.15 11.46
CA LEU A 154 19.50 -6.22 11.72
C LEU A 154 20.94 -5.73 11.56
N GLY A 155 21.23 -4.94 10.52
CA GLY A 155 22.57 -4.37 10.32
C GLY A 155 23.03 -3.48 11.49
N GLU A 156 22.13 -2.66 12.04
CA GLU A 156 22.43 -1.84 13.23
C GLU A 156 22.62 -2.70 14.48
N LEU A 157 21.78 -3.72 14.69
CA LEU A 157 21.86 -4.62 15.84
C LEU A 157 23.15 -5.48 15.82
N GLU A 158 23.57 -5.96 14.66
CA GLU A 158 24.81 -6.73 14.52
C GLU A 158 26.07 -5.89 14.73
N THR A 159 26.04 -4.64 14.27
CA THR A 159 27.20 -3.74 14.36
C THR A 159 27.35 -3.11 15.75
N GLY A 160 26.23 -2.69 16.35
CA GLY A 160 26.23 -1.85 17.55
C GLY A 160 25.37 -2.37 18.71
N GLY A 161 24.73 -3.54 18.55
CA GLY A 161 23.87 -4.13 19.58
C GLY A 161 22.58 -3.36 19.86
N SER A 162 22.31 -2.25 19.16
CA SER A 162 21.15 -1.39 19.39
C SER A 162 20.71 -0.72 18.08
N VAL A 163 19.42 -0.42 17.97
CA VAL A 163 18.89 0.39 16.88
C VAL A 163 19.24 1.86 17.16
N SER A 164 19.56 2.66 16.16
CA SER A 164 19.87 4.08 16.32
C SER A 164 18.60 4.90 16.60
N THR A 165 18.71 6.03 17.30
CA THR A 165 17.59 6.96 17.50
C THR A 165 17.02 7.45 16.17
N THR A 166 17.89 7.70 15.18
CA THR A 166 17.47 8.10 13.83
C THR A 166 16.59 7.03 13.19
N THR A 167 17.00 5.76 13.26
CA THR A 167 16.22 4.63 12.73
C THR A 167 14.93 4.43 13.52
N ARG A 168 14.94 4.47 14.86
CA ARG A 168 13.71 4.40 15.67
C ARG A 168 12.71 5.50 15.34
N ARG A 169 13.17 6.75 15.17
CA ARG A 169 12.30 7.88 14.78
C ARG A 169 11.76 7.77 13.36
N TYR A 170 12.53 7.19 12.45
CA TYR A 170 12.04 6.85 11.12
C TYR A 170 10.93 5.79 11.20
N LEU A 171 11.19 4.70 11.92
CA LEU A 171 10.28 3.58 12.10
C LEU A 171 8.97 3.97 12.81
N ALA A 172 9.04 4.83 13.83
CA ALA A 172 7.87 5.32 14.54
C ALA A 172 6.94 6.16 13.63
N ARG A 173 7.51 7.03 12.79
CA ARG A 173 6.71 7.77 11.78
C ARG A 173 6.04 6.82 10.80
N LYS A 174 6.77 5.79 10.34
CA LYS A 174 6.23 4.74 9.46
C LYS A 174 5.11 3.95 10.13
N ALA A 175 5.26 3.61 11.42
CA ALA A 175 4.27 2.90 12.22
C ALA A 175 2.97 3.70 12.42
N PHE A 176 3.06 5.01 12.70
CA PHE A 176 1.88 5.87 12.75
C PHE A 176 1.20 6.03 11.38
N ALA A 177 1.97 6.13 10.30
CA ALA A 177 1.40 6.14 8.94
C ALA A 177 0.69 4.82 8.60
N HIS A 178 1.25 3.68 9.04
CA HIS A 178 0.65 2.36 8.85
C HIS A 178 -0.69 2.23 9.56
N THR A 179 -0.76 2.62 10.84
CA THR A 179 -2.02 2.58 11.61
C THR A 179 -3.06 3.59 11.11
N ALA A 180 -2.64 4.81 10.72
CA ALA A 180 -3.55 5.78 10.10
C ALA A 180 -4.16 5.26 8.78
N THR A 181 -3.35 4.57 7.96
CA THR A 181 -3.82 3.96 6.71
C THR A 181 -4.79 2.81 6.98
N TYR A 182 -4.48 1.98 7.98
CA TYR A 182 -5.34 0.88 8.42
C TYR A 182 -6.70 1.36 8.89
N ASP A 183 -6.74 2.36 9.78
CA ASP A 183 -7.98 2.92 10.31
C ASP A 183 -8.83 3.58 9.20
N ALA A 184 -8.19 4.23 8.23
CA ALA A 184 -8.88 4.78 7.06
C ALA A 184 -9.53 3.68 6.18
N ALA A 185 -8.86 2.53 6.02
CA ALA A 185 -9.41 1.40 5.29
C ALA A 185 -10.61 0.77 6.02
N VAL A 186 -10.51 0.58 7.34
CA VAL A 186 -11.63 0.10 8.18
C VAL A 186 -12.82 1.05 8.10
N TRP A 187 -12.59 2.36 8.24
CA TRP A 187 -13.64 3.37 8.11
C TRP A 187 -14.30 3.34 6.73
N SER A 188 -13.51 3.30 5.65
CA SER A 188 -14.03 3.28 4.28
C SER A 188 -14.88 2.05 4.02
N TRP A 189 -14.46 0.89 4.53
CA TRP A 189 -15.19 -0.35 4.37
C TRP A 189 -16.51 -0.33 5.15
N LEU A 190 -16.51 0.13 6.42
CA LEU A 190 -17.73 0.24 7.24
C LEU A 190 -18.76 1.16 6.59
N ARG A 191 -18.32 2.33 6.12
CA ARG A 191 -19.18 3.29 5.42
C ARG A 191 -19.80 2.68 4.16
N ALA A 192 -19.00 1.97 3.36
CA ALA A 192 -19.50 1.28 2.17
C ALA A 192 -20.49 0.15 2.52
N ALA A 193 -20.22 -0.63 3.56
CA ALA A 193 -21.07 -1.72 4.04
C ALA A 193 -22.41 -1.23 4.62
N ASP A 194 -22.46 -0.02 5.15
CA ASP A 194 -23.68 0.65 5.62
C ASP A 194 -24.41 1.43 4.50
N GLU A 195 -23.90 1.39 3.27
CA GLU A 195 -24.38 2.18 2.13
C GLU A 195 -24.47 3.69 2.42
N ASP A 196 -23.66 4.18 3.36
CA ASP A 196 -23.71 5.57 3.83
C ASP A 196 -23.14 6.53 2.76
N ARG A 197 -24.04 7.33 2.18
CA ARG A 197 -23.73 8.33 1.16
C ARG A 197 -23.68 9.76 1.70
N GLU A 198 -23.83 9.97 3.01
CA GLU A 198 -23.72 11.29 3.59
C GLU A 198 -22.29 11.83 3.48
N LEU A 199 -22.17 13.16 3.52
CA LEU A 199 -20.87 13.84 3.56
C LEU A 199 -20.41 13.93 5.03
N PRO A 200 -19.41 13.15 5.44
CA PRO A 200 -19.00 13.12 6.84
C PRO A 200 -18.27 14.41 7.22
N THR A 201 -18.35 14.77 8.50
CA THR A 201 -17.57 15.90 9.05
C THR A 201 -16.06 15.63 9.06
N ARG A 202 -15.65 14.36 8.92
CA ARG A 202 -14.26 13.92 8.82
C ARG A 202 -14.15 12.80 7.79
N TYR A 203 -13.26 12.96 6.82
CA TYR A 203 -13.01 11.99 5.77
C TYR A 203 -11.56 11.48 5.84
N PRO A 204 -11.30 10.33 6.50
CA PRO A 204 -9.96 9.77 6.55
C PRO A 204 -9.57 9.16 5.19
N ILE A 205 -8.37 9.49 4.70
CA ILE A 205 -7.82 8.94 3.45
C ILE A 205 -6.45 8.32 3.76
N GLY A 206 -6.34 7.01 3.56
CA GLY A 206 -5.10 6.25 3.67
C GLY A 206 -4.49 6.02 2.30
N LEU A 207 -3.33 6.62 2.03
CA LEU A 207 -2.63 6.53 0.75
C LEU A 207 -1.28 5.86 0.90
N ARG A 208 -0.94 4.98 -0.04
CA ARG A 208 0.38 4.34 -0.14
C ARG A 208 1.09 4.80 -1.40
N LEU A 209 2.35 5.21 -1.26
CA LEU A 209 3.20 5.53 -2.41
C LEU A 209 3.41 4.26 -3.23
N ARG A 210 2.99 4.28 -4.49
CA ARG A 210 3.25 3.21 -5.47
C ARG A 210 4.62 3.39 -6.09
N GLU A 211 4.88 4.60 -6.60
CA GLU A 211 6.15 4.94 -7.23
C GLU A 211 6.41 6.46 -7.20
N THR A 212 7.68 6.85 -7.29
CA THR A 212 8.05 8.24 -7.53
C THR A 212 8.04 8.53 -9.02
N LEU A 213 7.47 9.67 -9.41
CA LEU A 213 7.50 10.11 -10.80
C LEU A 213 8.77 10.91 -11.08
N ARG A 214 9.16 10.97 -12.36
CA ARG A 214 10.37 11.69 -12.79
C ARG A 214 10.37 13.16 -12.35
N TYR A 215 9.22 13.80 -12.46
CA TYR A 215 8.92 15.15 -12.00
C TYR A 215 7.39 15.31 -11.94
N GLY A 216 6.92 16.44 -11.39
CA GLY A 216 5.49 16.81 -11.35
C GLY A 216 4.99 17.34 -12.68
N GLU A 217 4.18 18.38 -12.67
CA GLU A 217 3.69 19.01 -13.91
C GLU A 217 4.84 19.63 -14.73
N ASN A 218 5.87 20.13 -14.01
CA ASN A 218 7.06 20.75 -14.56
C ASN A 218 8.36 20.10 -14.03
N PRO A 219 9.48 20.14 -14.77
CA PRO A 219 10.72 19.44 -14.41
C PRO A 219 11.34 19.78 -13.04
N HIS A 220 11.07 20.96 -12.51
CA HIS A 220 11.60 21.41 -11.21
C HIS A 220 10.78 20.91 -10.01
N GLN A 221 9.63 20.27 -10.25
CA GLN A 221 8.71 19.79 -9.22
C GLN A 221 8.92 18.30 -8.96
N ARG A 222 8.87 17.87 -7.69
CA ARG A 222 8.85 16.46 -7.31
C ARG A 222 7.42 15.93 -7.36
N ALA A 223 7.23 14.66 -7.72
CA ALA A 223 5.93 14.00 -7.66
C ALA A 223 6.03 12.52 -7.27
N GLY A 224 4.96 12.00 -6.70
CA GLY A 224 4.78 10.59 -6.39
C GLY A 224 3.36 10.17 -6.69
N LEU A 225 3.20 8.95 -7.22
CA LEU A 225 1.92 8.33 -7.49
C LEU A 225 1.51 7.54 -6.24
N TYR A 226 0.35 7.90 -5.69
CA TYR A 226 -0.21 7.27 -4.50
C TYR A 226 -1.48 6.50 -4.86
N THR A 227 -1.74 5.43 -4.12
CA THR A 227 -2.92 4.57 -4.31
C THR A 227 -3.67 4.40 -3.00
N LEU A 228 -4.99 4.25 -3.11
CA LEU A 228 -5.81 3.77 -2.00
C LEU A 228 -5.45 2.31 -1.71
N ALA A 229 -5.67 1.96 -0.46
CA ALA A 229 -5.46 0.61 0.01
C ALA A 229 -6.66 -0.26 -0.42
N GLY A 230 -6.42 -1.44 -1.02
CA GLY A 230 -7.48 -2.27 -1.64
C GLY A 230 -7.52 -2.28 -3.18
N GLY A 231 -6.66 -1.51 -3.85
CA GLY A 231 -6.45 -1.59 -5.29
C GLY A 231 -6.82 -0.31 -6.05
N THR A 232 -6.70 -0.38 -7.37
CA THR A 232 -6.82 0.77 -8.28
C THR A 232 -8.09 0.76 -9.13
N GLY A 233 -8.91 -0.31 -9.06
CA GLY A 233 -10.13 -0.45 -9.86
C GLY A 233 -9.92 -0.19 -11.36
N ASP A 234 -10.99 0.23 -12.05
CA ASP A 234 -10.99 0.60 -13.48
C ASP A 234 -10.42 2.02 -13.71
N THR A 235 -9.23 2.31 -13.16
CA THR A 235 -8.53 3.59 -13.33
C THR A 235 -7.29 3.44 -14.22
N VAL A 236 -6.74 4.56 -14.68
CA VAL A 236 -5.45 4.59 -15.41
C VAL A 236 -4.33 3.91 -14.63
N VAL A 237 -4.35 4.06 -13.29
CA VAL A 237 -3.33 3.47 -12.41
C VAL A 237 -3.46 1.93 -12.38
N GLY A 238 -4.67 1.41 -12.55
CA GLY A 238 -4.97 -0.02 -12.60
C GLY A 238 -4.83 -0.67 -13.98
N ALA A 239 -4.65 0.13 -15.04
CA ALA A 239 -4.52 -0.38 -16.39
C ALA A 239 -3.23 -1.19 -16.58
N GLU A 240 -3.29 -2.20 -17.47
CA GLU A 240 -2.11 -2.89 -17.96
C GLU A 240 -1.35 -1.98 -18.94
N LEU A 241 -0.04 -1.82 -18.72
CA LEU A 241 0.83 -1.09 -19.64
C LEU A 241 1.53 -2.10 -20.55
N HIS A 242 1.10 -2.19 -21.81
CA HIS A 242 1.64 -3.15 -22.77
C HIS A 242 3.01 -2.72 -23.34
N GLN A 243 3.22 -1.41 -23.49
CA GLN A 243 4.49 -0.87 -24.00
C GLN A 243 4.72 0.59 -23.56
N GLY A 244 5.91 1.10 -23.87
CA GLY A 244 6.24 2.51 -23.72
C GLY A 244 7.14 2.83 -22.54
N LYS A 245 7.42 4.13 -22.36
CA LYS A 245 8.16 4.64 -21.20
C LYS A 245 7.23 4.72 -19.99
N ALA A 246 7.81 4.77 -18.79
CA ALA A 246 7.08 5.16 -17.58
C ALA A 246 6.24 6.44 -17.82
N LEU A 247 5.01 6.42 -17.32
CA LEU A 247 4.07 7.54 -17.43
C LEU A 247 4.62 8.74 -16.63
N SER A 248 4.53 9.93 -17.21
CA SER A 248 4.79 11.18 -16.48
C SER A 248 3.55 11.60 -15.67
N PHE A 249 3.71 12.60 -14.82
CA PHE A 249 2.58 13.23 -14.12
C PHE A 249 1.48 13.71 -15.08
N ASN A 250 1.87 14.44 -16.13
CA ASN A 250 0.92 14.94 -17.13
C ASN A 250 0.30 13.79 -17.93
N ASN A 251 1.05 12.72 -18.20
CA ASN A 251 0.47 11.55 -18.87
C ASN A 251 -0.63 10.91 -18.02
N LEU A 252 -0.43 10.79 -16.70
CA LEU A 252 -1.45 10.25 -15.81
C LEU A 252 -2.68 11.17 -15.74
N ALA A 253 -2.48 12.48 -15.59
CA ALA A 253 -3.58 13.45 -15.50
C ALA A 253 -4.41 13.52 -16.79
N ASP A 254 -3.75 13.60 -17.95
CA ASP A 254 -4.43 13.69 -19.25
C ASP A 254 -5.10 12.34 -19.61
N ALA A 255 -4.51 11.20 -19.24
CA ALA A 255 -5.12 9.89 -19.46
C ALA A 255 -6.35 9.69 -18.57
N ASP A 256 -6.31 10.17 -17.33
CA ASP A 256 -7.45 10.11 -16.41
C ASP A 256 -8.60 10.98 -16.93
N ALA A 257 -8.30 12.22 -17.36
CA ALA A 257 -9.29 13.08 -18.00
C ALA A 257 -9.88 12.46 -19.27
N ALA A 258 -9.07 11.82 -20.12
CA ALA A 258 -9.54 11.16 -21.32
C ALA A 258 -10.42 9.94 -21.00
N LEU A 259 -10.03 9.14 -20.00
CA LEU A 259 -10.78 7.98 -19.53
C LEU A 259 -12.14 8.39 -18.95
N GLU A 260 -12.17 9.34 -18.03
CA GLU A 260 -13.41 9.82 -17.41
C GLU A 260 -14.34 10.49 -18.42
N CYS A 261 -13.80 11.11 -19.48
CA CYS A 261 -14.60 11.70 -20.55
C CYS A 261 -15.20 10.65 -21.50
N VAL A 262 -14.45 9.60 -21.86
CA VAL A 262 -14.92 8.58 -22.81
C VAL A 262 -15.83 7.54 -22.16
N ARG A 263 -15.60 7.21 -20.88
CA ARG A 263 -16.30 6.14 -20.14
C ARG A 263 -17.84 6.26 -20.14
N PRO A 264 -18.47 7.43 -19.90
CA PRO A 264 -19.93 7.52 -19.84
C PRO A 264 -20.62 7.50 -21.21
N LEU A 265 -19.86 7.51 -22.32
CA LEU A 265 -20.44 7.58 -23.65
C LEU A 265 -21.07 6.23 -24.06
N PRO A 266 -22.32 6.21 -24.57
CA PRO A 266 -23.12 4.97 -24.68
C PRO A 266 -22.83 4.14 -25.93
N VAL A 267 -21.95 4.61 -26.82
CA VAL A 267 -21.62 4.00 -28.11
C VAL A 267 -20.10 4.07 -28.30
N PRO A 268 -19.52 3.34 -29.27
CA PRO A 268 -18.10 3.47 -29.59
C PRO A 268 -17.70 4.94 -29.72
N ALA A 269 -16.76 5.35 -28.89
CA ALA A 269 -16.34 6.72 -28.75
C ALA A 269 -14.82 6.83 -28.64
N CYS A 270 -14.32 7.99 -29.06
CA CYS A 270 -12.93 8.39 -28.99
C CYS A 270 -12.86 9.79 -28.40
N VAL A 271 -12.00 9.97 -27.40
CA VAL A 271 -11.68 11.27 -26.82
C VAL A 271 -10.18 11.50 -27.01
N ILE A 272 -9.81 12.68 -27.51
CA ILE A 272 -8.43 13.13 -27.61
C ILE A 272 -8.25 14.30 -26.64
N VAL A 273 -7.34 14.17 -25.69
CA VAL A 273 -7.02 15.17 -24.66
C VAL A 273 -5.61 15.70 -24.86
N LYS A 274 -5.43 16.99 -24.56
CA LYS A 274 -4.11 17.60 -24.40
C LYS A 274 -4.17 18.65 -23.30
N HIS A 275 -3.29 18.53 -22.29
CA HIS A 275 -3.26 19.45 -21.14
C HIS A 275 -4.62 19.55 -20.44
N ALA A 276 -5.20 18.40 -20.10
CA ALA A 276 -6.51 18.21 -19.47
C ALA A 276 -7.72 18.76 -20.25
N ASN A 277 -7.54 19.21 -21.50
CA ASN A 277 -8.60 19.73 -22.34
C ASN A 277 -8.90 18.77 -23.51
N PRO A 278 -10.18 18.44 -23.77
CA PRO A 278 -10.53 17.65 -24.94
C PRO A 278 -10.35 18.50 -26.20
N CYS A 279 -9.43 18.09 -27.08
CA CYS A 279 -9.29 18.68 -28.42
C CYS A 279 -10.20 18.01 -29.45
N GLY A 280 -10.74 16.84 -29.15
CA GLY A 280 -11.72 16.17 -29.99
C GLY A 280 -12.50 15.09 -29.25
N VAL A 281 -13.81 15.04 -29.49
CA VAL A 281 -14.70 13.98 -29.00
C VAL A 281 -15.53 13.48 -30.18
N GLY A 282 -15.44 12.19 -30.46
CA GLY A 282 -16.14 11.56 -31.58
C GLY A 282 -16.90 10.33 -31.15
N LEU A 283 -18.17 10.24 -31.57
CA LEU A 283 -19.03 9.07 -31.39
C LEU A 283 -19.28 8.41 -32.75
N GLY A 284 -19.17 7.09 -32.83
CA GLY A 284 -19.31 6.35 -34.08
C GLY A 284 -19.94 4.98 -33.90
N THR A 285 -20.13 4.29 -35.02
CA THR A 285 -20.54 2.87 -35.03
C THR A 285 -19.36 1.91 -34.84
N SER A 286 -18.13 2.44 -34.85
CA SER A 286 -16.88 1.71 -34.63
C SER A 286 -15.83 2.65 -34.03
N ALA A 287 -14.77 2.08 -33.44
CA ALA A 287 -13.62 2.84 -32.94
C ALA A 287 -13.03 3.76 -34.03
N ALA A 288 -12.93 3.28 -35.27
CA ALA A 288 -12.38 4.06 -36.38
C ALA A 288 -13.28 5.24 -36.77
N ALA A 289 -14.61 5.04 -36.82
CA ALA A 289 -15.55 6.13 -37.10
C ALA A 289 -15.57 7.18 -35.98
N ALA A 290 -15.41 6.75 -34.73
CA ALA A 290 -15.28 7.62 -33.58
C ALA A 290 -13.97 8.42 -33.62
N TYR A 291 -12.84 7.76 -33.91
CA TYR A 291 -11.54 8.40 -34.05
C TYR A 291 -11.54 9.47 -35.14
N GLU A 292 -12.09 9.17 -36.32
CA GLU A 292 -12.13 10.13 -37.42
C GLU A 292 -12.82 11.43 -37.00
N LYS A 293 -13.99 11.34 -36.37
CA LYS A 293 -14.75 12.50 -35.87
C LYS A 293 -14.00 13.28 -34.79
N ALA A 294 -13.35 12.56 -33.86
CA ALA A 294 -12.55 13.20 -32.82
C ALA A 294 -11.35 13.95 -33.43
N TYR A 295 -10.62 13.30 -34.34
CA TYR A 295 -9.42 13.85 -34.96
C TYR A 295 -9.70 15.10 -35.81
N VAL A 296 -10.76 15.10 -36.63
CA VAL A 296 -11.09 16.26 -37.49
C VAL A 296 -11.60 17.48 -36.72
N THR A 297 -11.87 17.36 -35.42
CA THR A 297 -12.29 18.48 -34.57
C THR A 297 -11.16 19.52 -34.45
N ASP A 298 -9.95 19.08 -34.09
CA ASP A 298 -8.74 19.91 -34.08
C ASP A 298 -7.48 19.04 -34.29
N PRO A 299 -7.10 18.77 -35.56
CA PRO A 299 -5.91 17.97 -35.87
C PRO A 299 -4.60 18.58 -35.36
N THR A 300 -4.56 19.92 -35.18
CA THR A 300 -3.35 20.63 -34.76
C THR A 300 -3.12 20.41 -33.26
N SER A 301 -4.18 20.53 -32.46
CA SER A 301 -4.11 20.23 -31.02
C SER A 301 -3.99 18.74 -30.72
N ALA A 302 -4.53 17.86 -31.57
CA ALA A 302 -4.43 16.40 -31.40
C ALA A 302 -2.98 15.87 -31.45
N PHE A 303 -2.05 16.59 -32.10
CA PHE A 303 -0.65 16.19 -32.17
C PHE A 303 0.02 16.18 -30.78
N GLY A 304 0.52 15.01 -30.37
CA GLY A 304 1.08 14.75 -29.05
C GLY A 304 0.03 14.62 -27.95
N GLY A 305 -1.24 14.43 -28.31
CA GLY A 305 -2.32 14.21 -27.37
C GLY A 305 -2.32 12.79 -26.77
N ILE A 306 -3.24 12.61 -25.83
CA ILE A 306 -3.63 11.33 -25.27
C ILE A 306 -4.99 10.94 -25.85
N ILE A 307 -5.10 9.69 -26.29
CA ILE A 307 -6.30 9.18 -26.96
C ILE A 307 -6.91 8.11 -26.06
N ALA A 308 -8.22 8.17 -25.81
CA ALA A 308 -8.95 7.15 -25.08
C ALA A 308 -10.15 6.63 -25.88
N PHE A 309 -10.33 5.32 -25.87
CA PHE A 309 -11.48 4.62 -26.46
C PHE A 309 -12.25 3.85 -25.39
N ASN A 310 -13.59 3.88 -25.44
CA ASN A 310 -14.46 3.02 -24.63
C ASN A 310 -14.77 1.67 -25.32
N THR A 311 -13.97 1.29 -26.32
CA THR A 311 -14.12 0.09 -27.14
C THR A 311 -12.75 -0.45 -27.55
N GLU A 312 -12.70 -1.71 -28.00
CA GLU A 312 -11.48 -2.34 -28.53
C GLU A 312 -10.92 -1.58 -29.75
N VAL A 313 -9.60 -1.49 -29.83
CA VAL A 313 -8.84 -0.92 -30.96
C VAL A 313 -8.20 -2.03 -31.80
N ASP A 314 -8.44 -2.00 -33.11
CA ASP A 314 -7.90 -2.95 -34.08
C ASP A 314 -6.58 -2.46 -34.75
N GLY A 315 -5.92 -3.37 -35.48
CA GLY A 315 -4.66 -3.09 -36.17
C GLY A 315 -4.73 -2.02 -37.27
N ALA A 316 -5.88 -1.92 -37.95
CA ALA A 316 -6.06 -0.94 -39.02
C ALA A 316 -6.19 0.48 -38.46
N LEU A 317 -6.98 0.63 -37.39
CA LEU A 317 -7.09 1.89 -36.66
C LEU A 317 -5.78 2.28 -36.00
N ALA A 318 -5.12 1.35 -35.31
CA ALA A 318 -3.83 1.59 -34.67
C ALA A 318 -2.78 2.09 -35.68
N THR A 319 -2.72 1.47 -36.87
CA THR A 319 -1.85 1.90 -37.97
C THR A 319 -2.20 3.32 -38.43
N THR A 320 -3.49 3.59 -38.64
CA THR A 320 -3.97 4.91 -39.06
C THR A 320 -3.56 6.00 -38.06
N ILE A 321 -3.69 5.74 -36.75
CA ILE A 321 -3.38 6.71 -35.70
C ILE A 321 -1.89 7.09 -35.73
N ILE A 322 -0.98 6.11 -35.76
CA ILE A 322 0.47 6.37 -35.66
C ILE A 322 1.08 6.94 -36.95
N GLU A 323 0.39 6.78 -38.09
CA GLU A 323 0.76 7.40 -39.36
C GLU A 323 0.30 8.86 -39.43
N ARG A 324 -0.84 9.19 -38.83
CA ARG A 324 -1.42 10.54 -38.86
C ARG A 324 -0.83 11.50 -37.84
N GLN A 325 -0.46 11.02 -36.65
CA GLN A 325 0.00 11.91 -35.58
C GLN A 325 0.97 11.26 -34.60
N PHE A 326 1.73 12.11 -33.91
CA PHE A 326 2.44 11.71 -32.70
C PHE A 326 1.43 11.55 -31.55
N VAL A 327 1.56 10.48 -30.77
CA VAL A 327 0.69 10.15 -29.63
C VAL A 327 1.57 9.87 -28.42
N GLU A 328 1.23 10.45 -27.27
CA GLU A 328 1.95 10.19 -26.02
C GLU A 328 1.43 8.92 -25.33
N VAL A 329 0.10 8.80 -25.20
CA VAL A 329 -0.61 7.69 -24.55
C VAL A 329 -1.84 7.33 -25.38
N LEU A 330 -2.13 6.04 -25.51
CA LEU A 330 -3.32 5.52 -26.17
C LEU A 330 -3.97 4.46 -25.26
N LEU A 331 -5.14 4.79 -24.71
CA LEU A 331 -5.90 3.95 -23.78
C LEU A 331 -7.14 3.38 -24.48
N ALA A 332 -7.46 2.12 -24.22
CA ALA A 332 -8.67 1.48 -24.71
C ALA A 332 -9.16 0.41 -23.73
N THR A 333 -10.39 -0.10 -23.92
CA THR A 333 -10.87 -1.26 -23.14
C THR A 333 -10.12 -2.54 -23.50
N ALA A 334 -9.61 -2.64 -24.74
CA ALA A 334 -8.81 -3.76 -25.22
C ALA A 334 -8.05 -3.37 -26.49
N PHE A 335 -7.01 -4.14 -26.79
CA PHE A 335 -6.26 -4.08 -28.04
C PHE A 335 -6.18 -5.45 -28.68
N THR A 336 -6.46 -5.51 -29.98
CA THR A 336 -6.15 -6.72 -30.76
C THR A 336 -4.63 -6.97 -30.83
N PRO A 337 -4.17 -8.22 -31.02
CA PRO A 337 -2.75 -8.50 -31.26
C PRO A 337 -2.16 -7.69 -32.41
N GLU A 338 -2.93 -7.47 -33.47
CA GLU A 338 -2.55 -6.67 -34.63
C GLU A 338 -2.40 -5.18 -34.27
N ALA A 339 -3.23 -4.65 -33.37
CA ALA A 339 -3.09 -3.29 -32.84
C ALA A 339 -1.79 -3.12 -32.05
N LEU A 340 -1.50 -4.04 -31.13
CA LEU A 340 -0.26 -4.01 -30.36
C LEU A 340 0.98 -4.10 -31.27
N ALA A 341 0.94 -4.99 -32.28
CA ALA A 341 2.01 -5.10 -33.27
C ALA A 341 2.20 -3.81 -34.09
N ALA A 342 1.09 -3.14 -34.47
CA ALA A 342 1.14 -1.87 -35.17
C ALA A 342 1.76 -0.77 -34.30
N LEU A 343 1.32 -0.64 -33.04
CA LEU A 343 1.76 0.38 -32.07
C LEU A 343 3.23 0.18 -31.65
N ALA A 344 3.73 -1.05 -31.64
CA ALA A 344 5.13 -1.37 -31.34
C ALA A 344 6.13 -0.73 -32.31
N ARG A 345 5.69 -0.31 -33.51
CA ARG A 345 6.52 0.47 -34.45
C ARG A 345 6.89 1.86 -33.90
N LYS A 346 6.21 2.33 -32.86
CA LYS A 346 6.49 3.59 -32.15
C LYS A 346 6.73 3.28 -30.65
N PRO A 347 7.94 2.84 -30.27
CA PRO A 347 8.22 2.27 -28.94
C PRO A 347 8.06 3.25 -27.76
N ASN A 348 7.87 4.55 -28.03
CA ASN A 348 7.69 5.56 -26.99
C ASN A 348 6.21 5.79 -26.62
N ILE A 349 5.26 5.33 -27.43
CA ILE A 349 3.82 5.44 -27.13
C ILE A 349 3.52 4.51 -25.96
N ARG A 350 2.81 5.02 -24.96
CA ARG A 350 2.27 4.19 -23.86
C ARG A 350 0.91 3.65 -24.30
N VAL A 351 0.75 2.35 -24.22
CA VAL A 351 -0.46 1.62 -24.63
C VAL A 351 -0.94 0.80 -23.46
#